data_AF-C5KJZ1-F1
#
_entry.id   AF-C5KJZ1-F1
#
_cell.length_a   1.000
_cell.length_b   1.000
_cell.length_c   1.000
_cell.angle_alpha   90.00
_cell.angle_beta   90.00
_cell.angle_gamma   90.00
#
_symmetry.space_group_name_H-M   'P 1'
#
loop_
_entity.id
_entity.type
_entity.pdbx_description
1 polymer ?
#
loop_
_entity_poly.entity_id
_entity_poly.type
_entity_poly.pdbx_seq_one_letter_code
_entity_poly.pdbx_strand_id
1 'polypeptide(L)'
;MMRLLCSFFVLGSAAAADWNYCQELCEETPGCKNYGWGSYCKGNGVCFGLLDMGDGDYCFEPTDGFNGGYCSDKVYSPVSCPVVDKTCEDLCAETPKCKNSKWGSYCKKYVDQPGPYVCFGLYNSDKPHLCYEPSEGDKCDESSPVYCPSEMD
;
A
#
# COMPACT_ATOMS: atom_id res chain seq x y z
N MET A 1 -7.18 50.74 -1.26
CA MET A 1 -6.20 49.68 -1.55
C MET A 1 -6.70 48.40 -0.89
N MET A 2 -7.43 47.56 -1.63
CA MET A 2 -8.03 46.32 -1.13
C MET A 2 -7.05 45.18 -1.40
N ARG A 3 -6.48 44.57 -0.36
CA ARG A 3 -5.56 43.43 -0.50
C ARG A 3 -6.40 42.18 -0.76
N LEU A 4 -6.33 41.65 -1.98
CA LEU A 4 -6.79 40.29 -2.29
C LEU A 4 -5.94 39.30 -1.48
N LEU A 5 -6.56 38.56 -0.57
CA LEU A 5 -5.98 37.38 0.04
C LEU A 5 -6.30 36.20 -0.89
N CYS A 6 -5.35 35.83 -1.75
CA CYS A 6 -5.40 34.57 -2.48
C CYS A 6 -5.14 33.43 -1.48
N SER A 7 -6.21 32.79 -1.01
CA SER A 7 -6.10 31.51 -0.32
C SER A 7 -5.62 30.46 -1.31
N PHE A 8 -4.33 30.14 -1.27
CA PHE A 8 -3.79 28.95 -1.92
C PHE A 8 -4.31 27.72 -1.18
N PHE A 9 -5.34 27.08 -1.73
CA PHE A 9 -5.63 25.69 -1.39
C PHE A 9 -4.49 24.85 -1.95
N VAL A 10 -3.57 24.44 -1.07
CA VAL A 10 -2.63 23.36 -1.37
C VAL A 10 -3.47 22.10 -1.43
N LEU A 11 -3.81 21.68 -2.66
CA LEU A 11 -4.30 20.33 -2.92
C LEU A 11 -3.14 19.40 -2.60
N GLY A 12 -3.16 18.80 -1.40
CA GLY A 12 -2.29 17.68 -1.09
C GLY A 12 -2.57 16.59 -2.12
N SER A 13 -1.58 16.28 -2.94
CA SER A 13 -1.60 15.13 -3.82
C SER A 13 -1.63 13.90 -2.92
N ALA A 14 -2.81 13.35 -2.68
CA ALA A 14 -2.91 11.97 -2.24
C ALA A 14 -2.24 11.15 -3.35
N ALA A 15 -1.08 10.56 -3.06
CA ALA A 15 -0.50 9.56 -3.94
C ALA A 15 -1.57 8.49 -4.12
N ALA A 16 -2.20 8.48 -5.29
CA ALA A 16 -3.16 7.47 -5.63
C ALA A 16 -2.43 6.14 -5.52
N ALA A 17 -2.99 5.22 -4.73
CA ALA A 17 -2.51 3.85 -4.61
C ALA A 17 -2.21 3.33 -6.02
N ASP A 18 -0.94 3.04 -6.29
CA ASP A 18 -0.57 2.67 -7.64
C ASP A 18 -0.87 1.19 -7.87
N TRP A 19 -2.16 0.88 -7.94
CA TRP A 19 -2.68 -0.38 -8.49
C TRP A 19 -2.16 -0.64 -9.91
N ASN A 20 -1.62 0.40 -10.56
CA ASN A 20 -1.00 0.34 -11.86
C ASN A 20 0.53 0.23 -11.79
N TYR A 21 1.19 0.13 -10.63
CA TYR A 21 2.67 0.17 -10.56
C TYR A 21 3.33 -0.85 -11.50
N CYS A 22 2.90 -2.11 -11.39
CA CYS A 22 3.39 -3.16 -12.27
C CYS A 22 2.99 -2.91 -13.74
N GLN A 23 1.84 -2.29 -13.98
CA GLN A 23 1.35 -1.97 -15.31
C GLN A 23 2.12 -0.81 -15.96
N GLU A 24 2.44 0.24 -15.21
CA GLU A 24 3.28 1.35 -15.65
C GLU A 24 4.68 0.83 -15.99
N LEU A 25 5.27 0.02 -15.11
CA LEU A 25 6.55 -0.62 -15.35
C LEU A 25 6.53 -1.57 -16.57
N CYS A 26 5.40 -2.23 -16.79
CA CYS A 26 5.17 -3.07 -17.97
C CYS A 26 5.14 -2.25 -19.27
N GLU A 27 4.54 -1.07 -19.26
CA GLU A 27 4.47 -0.19 -20.44
C GLU A 27 5.84 0.37 -20.85
N GLU A 28 6.76 0.48 -19.88
CA GLU A 28 8.15 0.85 -20.10
C GLU A 28 9.04 -0.35 -20.50
N THR A 29 8.62 -1.57 -20.16
CA THR A 29 9.37 -2.81 -20.47
C THR A 29 8.95 -3.36 -21.85
N PRO A 30 9.83 -3.37 -22.89
CA PRO A 30 9.44 -3.72 -24.26
C PRO A 30 8.76 -5.09 -24.42
N GLY A 31 9.23 -6.12 -23.70
CA GLY A 31 8.62 -7.45 -23.72
C GLY A 31 7.23 -7.47 -23.12
N CYS A 32 7.01 -6.68 -22.07
CA CYS A 32 5.73 -6.62 -21.37
C CYS A 32 4.71 -5.76 -22.12
N LYS A 33 5.11 -4.61 -22.64
CA LYS A 33 4.27 -3.68 -23.40
C LYS A 33 3.50 -4.35 -24.53
N ASN A 34 4.13 -5.34 -25.18
CA ASN A 34 3.56 -6.07 -26.30
C ASN A 34 2.86 -7.37 -25.88
N TYR A 35 2.86 -7.71 -24.60
CA TYR A 35 2.18 -8.87 -24.05
C TYR A 35 0.72 -8.53 -23.73
N GLY A 36 -0.22 -9.29 -24.32
CA GLY A 36 -1.64 -8.94 -24.33
C GLY A 36 -2.35 -8.88 -22.96
N TRP A 37 -1.68 -9.27 -21.88
CA TRP A 37 -2.25 -9.28 -20.52
C TRP A 37 -1.57 -8.29 -19.55
N GLY A 38 -0.51 -7.61 -19.97
CA GLY A 38 0.25 -6.68 -19.12
C GLY A 38 0.88 -7.34 -17.88
N SER A 39 1.18 -6.51 -16.88
CA SER A 39 1.66 -6.95 -15.56
C SER A 39 0.80 -6.36 -14.45
N TYR A 40 0.71 -7.08 -13.33
CA TYR A 40 -0.11 -6.73 -12.19
C TYR A 40 0.50 -7.29 -10.90
N CYS A 41 0.12 -6.71 -9.76
CA CYS A 41 0.51 -7.23 -8.45
C CYS A 41 -0.18 -8.55 -8.14
N LYS A 42 0.60 -9.63 -8.03
CA LYS A 42 0.11 -10.94 -7.58
C LYS A 42 -0.10 -10.94 -6.07
N GLY A 43 -0.92 -11.88 -5.58
CA GLY A 43 -1.18 -12.05 -4.15
C GLY A 43 0.05 -12.39 -3.29
N ASN A 44 1.18 -12.75 -3.89
CA ASN A 44 2.46 -12.92 -3.21
C ASN A 44 3.33 -11.65 -3.19
N GLY A 45 2.80 -10.50 -3.59
CA GLY A 45 3.47 -9.21 -3.48
C GLY A 45 4.52 -8.92 -4.54
N VAL A 46 4.53 -9.64 -5.66
CA VAL A 46 5.45 -9.36 -6.79
C VAL A 46 4.67 -9.15 -8.09
N CYS A 47 5.22 -8.32 -8.98
CA CYS A 47 4.66 -8.09 -10.30
C CYS A 47 4.68 -9.39 -11.13
N PHE A 48 3.62 -9.61 -11.91
CA PHE A 48 3.57 -10.72 -12.85
C PHE A 48 4.63 -10.54 -13.94
N GLY A 49 5.52 -11.52 -14.13
CA GLY A 49 6.47 -11.57 -15.25
C GLY A 49 7.64 -10.56 -15.22
N LEU A 50 7.53 -9.45 -14.49
CA LEU A 50 8.58 -8.43 -14.40
C LEU A 50 9.72 -8.86 -13.47
N LEU A 51 10.94 -8.75 -13.98
CA LEU A 51 12.18 -9.06 -13.28
C LEU A 51 13.11 -7.84 -13.34
N ASP A 52 13.76 -7.55 -12.21
CA ASP A 52 14.75 -6.48 -12.05
C ASP A 52 16.13 -6.99 -12.48
N MET A 53 16.69 -6.36 -13.53
CA MET A 53 18.02 -6.66 -14.07
C MET A 53 19.12 -5.83 -13.42
N GLY A 54 18.78 -4.88 -12.54
CA GLY A 54 19.68 -3.87 -12.00
C GLY A 54 19.71 -2.61 -12.86
N ASP A 55 20.27 -1.53 -12.29
CA ASP A 55 20.50 -0.23 -12.97
C ASP A 55 19.23 0.44 -13.56
N GLY A 56 18.05 0.05 -13.10
CA GLY A 56 16.75 0.56 -13.59
C GLY A 56 16.25 -0.14 -14.84
N ASP A 57 16.91 -1.22 -15.27
CA ASP A 57 16.48 -2.05 -16.39
C ASP A 57 15.62 -3.23 -15.91
N TYR A 58 14.57 -3.51 -16.68
CA TYR A 58 13.64 -4.60 -16.42
C TYR A 58 13.48 -5.49 -17.64
N CYS A 59 13.18 -6.75 -17.40
CA CYS A 59 12.75 -7.67 -18.45
C CYS A 59 11.46 -8.38 -18.05
N PHE A 60 10.76 -8.91 -19.04
CA PHE A 60 9.48 -9.55 -18.84
C PHE A 60 9.46 -11.00 -19.33
N GLU A 61 9.30 -11.91 -18.39
CA GLU A 61 8.94 -13.29 -18.66
C GLU A 61 7.41 -13.35 -18.89
N PRO A 62 6.92 -13.80 -20.07
CA PRO A 62 7.53 -14.84 -20.91
C PRO A 62 8.15 -14.37 -22.25
N THR A 63 8.08 -13.11 -22.63
CA THR A 63 8.41 -12.66 -24.00
C THR A 63 9.89 -12.35 -24.20
N ASP A 64 10.58 -11.76 -23.21
CA ASP A 64 11.99 -11.37 -23.33
C ASP A 64 12.97 -12.56 -23.26
N GLY A 65 12.45 -13.78 -23.08
CA GLY A 65 13.19 -15.04 -23.03
C GLY A 65 13.11 -15.93 -24.29
N PHE A 66 12.31 -15.58 -25.29
CA PHE A 66 12.22 -16.36 -26.54
C PHE A 66 13.27 -15.90 -27.55
N ASN A 67 14.29 -16.74 -27.81
CA ASN A 67 15.43 -16.53 -28.72
C ASN A 67 16.69 -15.85 -28.14
N GLY A 68 17.11 -16.24 -26.93
CA GLY A 68 18.50 -16.05 -26.49
C GLY A 68 18.78 -14.88 -25.53
N GLY A 69 17.75 -14.26 -24.97
CA GLY A 69 17.84 -13.33 -23.84
C GLY A 69 17.52 -14.04 -22.51
N TYR A 70 18.32 -13.77 -21.49
CA TYR A 70 18.40 -14.46 -20.19
C TYR A 70 17.34 -13.99 -19.16
N CYS A 71 16.18 -13.53 -19.61
CA CYS A 71 15.12 -13.06 -18.72
C CYS A 71 14.48 -14.25 -17.96
N SER A 72 14.95 -14.51 -16.74
CA SER A 72 14.48 -15.59 -15.88
C SER A 72 14.68 -15.24 -14.41
N ASP A 73 13.70 -15.64 -13.59
CA ASP A 73 13.71 -15.55 -12.13
C ASP A 73 14.85 -16.34 -11.45
N LYS A 74 15.61 -17.13 -12.21
CA LYS A 74 16.84 -17.80 -11.76
C LYS A 74 18.08 -16.91 -11.79
N VAL A 75 18.03 -15.84 -12.59
CA VAL A 75 19.13 -14.90 -12.81
C VAL A 75 18.80 -13.55 -12.17
N TYR A 76 17.55 -13.14 -12.28
CA TYR A 76 17.06 -11.83 -11.84
C TYR A 76 16.01 -11.94 -10.76
N SER A 77 15.86 -10.86 -9.99
CA SER A 77 14.91 -10.83 -8.88
C SER A 77 13.53 -10.42 -9.39
N PRO A 78 12.44 -11.06 -8.94
CA PRO A 78 11.10 -10.56 -9.20
C PRO A 78 10.92 -9.14 -8.69
N VAL A 79 10.27 -8.29 -9.49
CA VAL A 79 9.93 -6.93 -9.05
C VAL A 79 8.87 -7.03 -7.95
N SER A 80 9.21 -6.53 -6.76
CA SER A 80 8.27 -6.41 -5.65
C SER A 80 7.24 -5.32 -5.94
N CYS A 81 5.98 -5.59 -5.59
CA CYS A 81 4.97 -4.56 -5.52
C CYS A 81 5.34 -3.54 -4.44
N PRO A 82 5.03 -2.25 -4.63
CA PRO A 82 5.10 -1.29 -3.54
C PRO A 82 4.24 -1.82 -2.40
N VAL A 83 4.86 -1.96 -1.23
CA VAL A 83 4.13 -2.17 0.01
C VAL A 83 3.45 -0.84 0.30
N VAL A 84 2.20 -0.72 -0.13
CA VAL A 84 1.36 0.39 0.31
C VAL A 84 1.05 0.10 1.76
N ASP A 85 1.69 0.85 2.67
CA ASP A 85 1.31 0.79 4.07
C ASP A 85 -0.19 1.15 4.13
N LYS A 86 -0.99 0.19 4.60
CA LYS A 86 -2.43 0.38 4.68
C LYS A 86 -2.74 1.53 5.62
N THR A 87 -3.61 2.43 5.18
CA THR A 87 -4.14 3.47 6.06
C THR A 87 -4.97 2.83 7.17
N CYS A 88 -5.25 3.59 8.24
CA CYS A 88 -6.14 3.11 9.29
C CYS A 88 -7.55 2.84 8.74
N GLU A 89 -7.96 3.59 7.73
CA GLU A 89 -9.22 3.44 7.00
C GLU A 89 -9.26 2.13 6.21
N ASP A 90 -8.17 1.76 5.53
CA ASP A 90 -8.05 0.48 4.81
C ASP A 90 -8.12 -0.70 5.79
N LEU A 91 -7.34 -0.63 6.87
CA LEU A 91 -7.35 -1.64 7.94
C LEU A 91 -8.74 -1.77 8.59
N CYS A 92 -9.44 -0.64 8.74
CA CYS A 92 -10.80 -0.61 9.24
C CYS A 92 -11.79 -1.29 8.28
N ALA A 93 -11.67 -1.03 6.98
CA ALA A 93 -12.53 -1.62 5.96
C ALA A 93 -12.36 -3.15 5.87
N GLU A 94 -11.18 -3.66 6.19
CA GLU A 94 -10.88 -5.09 6.27
C GLU A 94 -11.22 -5.72 7.63
N THR A 95 -11.50 -4.91 8.65
CA THR A 95 -11.86 -5.35 9.99
C THR A 95 -13.38 -5.27 10.17
N PRO A 96 -14.13 -6.40 10.14
CA PRO A 96 -15.60 -6.36 10.06
C PRO A 96 -16.28 -5.52 11.14
N LYS A 97 -15.74 -5.50 12.36
CA LYS A 97 -16.27 -4.68 13.46
C LYS A 97 -16.01 -3.19 13.25
N CYS A 98 -14.84 -2.83 12.73
CA CYS A 98 -14.52 -1.44 12.40
C CYS A 98 -15.34 -0.97 11.19
N LYS A 99 -15.37 -1.76 10.12
CA LYS A 99 -16.17 -1.49 8.91
C LYS A 99 -17.64 -1.17 9.21
N ASN A 100 -18.24 -1.89 10.15
CA ASN A 100 -19.64 -1.72 10.52
C ASN A 100 -19.84 -0.74 11.70
N SER A 101 -18.76 -0.15 12.22
CA SER A 101 -18.81 0.84 13.29
C SER A 101 -19.26 2.21 12.75
N LYS A 102 -19.93 2.98 13.61
CA LYS A 102 -20.22 4.40 13.33
C LYS A 102 -18.98 5.30 13.42
N TRP A 103 -17.91 4.81 14.06
CA TRP A 103 -16.73 5.62 14.38
C TRP A 103 -15.59 5.46 13.37
N GLY A 104 -15.50 4.32 12.69
CA GLY A 104 -14.38 3.99 11.80
C GLY A 104 -13.02 3.96 12.54
N SER A 105 -11.94 4.07 11.78
CA SER A 105 -10.59 4.28 12.28
C SER A 105 -9.89 5.37 11.47
N TYR A 106 -9.00 6.11 12.12
CA TYR A 106 -8.22 7.22 11.57
C TYR A 106 -6.97 7.40 12.43
N CYS A 107 -5.97 8.09 11.90
CA CYS A 107 -4.76 8.38 12.65
C CYS A 107 -4.97 9.40 13.76
N LYS A 108 -4.61 9.01 14.98
CA LYS A 108 -4.81 9.79 16.20
C LYS A 108 -3.53 9.89 17.01
N LYS A 109 -3.24 11.10 17.47
CA LYS A 109 -2.19 11.37 18.47
C LYS A 109 -2.85 11.69 19.81
N TYR A 110 -2.45 10.99 20.86
CA TYR A 110 -2.91 11.29 22.22
C TYR A 110 -2.07 12.42 22.80
N VAL A 111 -2.73 13.52 23.19
CA VAL A 111 -2.06 14.74 23.69
C VAL A 111 -1.26 14.46 24.97
N ASP A 112 -1.79 13.57 25.83
CA ASP A 112 -1.23 13.28 27.14
C ASP A 112 -0.26 12.08 27.16
N GLN A 113 0.00 11.46 26.00
CA GLN A 113 0.93 10.32 25.89
C GLN A 113 2.01 10.61 24.84
N PRO A 114 3.29 10.71 25.23
CA PRO A 114 4.36 10.79 24.26
C PRO A 114 4.43 9.46 23.49
N GLY A 115 4.09 9.50 22.20
CA GLY A 115 4.05 8.32 21.36
C GLY A 115 3.77 8.65 19.89
N PRO A 116 3.97 7.67 19.00
CA PRO A 116 3.62 7.79 17.58
C PRO A 116 2.10 7.90 17.39
N TYR A 117 1.69 8.31 16.19
CA TYR A 117 0.28 8.25 15.79
C TYR A 117 -0.19 6.80 15.75
N VAL A 118 -1.39 6.55 16.26
CA VAL A 118 -2.02 5.22 16.26
C VAL A 118 -3.33 5.25 15.50
N CYS A 119 -3.73 4.11 14.95
CA CYS A 119 -5.04 3.92 14.38
C CYS A 119 -6.09 3.84 15.48
N PHE A 120 -6.99 4.83 15.52
CA PHE A 120 -8.03 4.91 16.53
C PHE A 120 -8.84 3.61 16.60
N GLY A 121 -8.82 2.99 17.78
CA GLY A 121 -9.63 1.81 18.07
C GLY A 121 -9.12 0.49 17.51
N LEU A 122 -8.03 0.47 16.73
CA LEU A 122 -7.45 -0.75 16.16
C LEU A 122 -6.28 -1.26 17.00
N TYR A 123 -6.34 -2.54 17.34
CA TYR A 123 -5.30 -3.23 18.11
C TYR A 123 -4.92 -4.54 17.42
N ASN A 124 -3.65 -4.94 17.56
CA ASN A 124 -3.18 -6.22 17.03
C ASN A 124 -3.93 -7.38 17.70
N SER A 125 -4.10 -8.48 16.95
CA SER A 125 -4.78 -9.67 17.43
C SER A 125 -4.18 -10.93 16.81
N ASP A 126 -4.21 -12.04 17.53
CA ASP A 126 -3.83 -13.37 17.01
C ASP A 126 -4.87 -13.96 16.03
N LYS A 127 -5.98 -13.24 15.83
CA LYS A 127 -7.09 -13.60 14.94
C LYS A 127 -6.82 -13.13 13.51
N PRO A 128 -7.57 -13.65 12.51
CA PRO A 128 -7.42 -13.24 11.11
C PRO A 128 -7.72 -11.75 10.85
N HIS A 129 -8.35 -11.05 11.78
CA HIS A 129 -8.64 -9.62 11.70
C HIS A 129 -8.15 -8.91 12.97
N LEU A 130 -7.84 -7.62 12.83
CA LEU A 130 -7.52 -6.75 13.95
C LEU A 130 -8.68 -6.69 14.96
N CYS A 131 -8.35 -6.38 16.20
CA CYS A 131 -9.35 -6.09 17.22
C CYS A 131 -9.80 -4.64 17.09
N TYR A 132 -11.10 -4.38 17.27
CA TYR A 132 -11.67 -3.05 17.16
C TYR A 132 -12.53 -2.64 18.36
N GLU A 133 -12.08 -1.64 19.11
CA GLU A 133 -12.84 -0.95 20.15
C GLU A 133 -13.14 0.48 19.69
N PRO A 134 -14.40 0.97 19.83
CA PRO A 134 -15.22 0.82 21.03
C PRO A 134 -16.43 -0.10 20.84
N SER A 135 -16.40 -1.05 19.90
CA SER A 135 -17.54 -1.91 19.64
C SER A 135 -17.86 -2.79 20.87
N GLU A 136 -19.11 -2.73 21.35
CA GLU A 136 -19.51 -3.38 22.60
C GLU A 136 -19.21 -4.89 22.59
N GLY A 137 -18.53 -5.37 23.63
CA GLY A 137 -18.38 -6.80 23.93
C GLY A 137 -17.02 -7.42 23.61
N ASP A 138 -16.12 -6.74 22.91
CA ASP A 138 -14.71 -7.17 22.82
C ASP A 138 -13.86 -6.48 23.88
N LYS A 139 -12.85 -7.21 24.36
CA LYS A 139 -11.72 -6.66 25.13
C LYS A 139 -10.50 -6.78 24.25
N CYS A 140 -10.14 -5.70 23.57
CA CYS A 140 -8.89 -5.62 22.84
C CYS A 140 -7.72 -5.52 23.83
N ASP A 141 -6.55 -5.98 23.41
CA ASP A 141 -5.33 -5.74 24.17
C ASP A 141 -4.85 -4.31 23.89
N GLU A 142 -5.23 -3.38 24.77
CA GLU A 142 -4.86 -1.97 24.66
C GLU A 142 -3.33 -1.75 24.71
N SER A 143 -2.54 -2.75 25.12
CA SER A 143 -1.08 -2.67 25.11
C SER A 143 -0.45 -2.87 23.72
N SER A 144 -1.24 -3.27 22.71
CA SER A 144 -0.76 -3.53 21.35
C SER A 144 -1.51 -2.71 20.29
N PRO A 145 -1.35 -1.37 20.27
CA PRO A 145 -2.01 -0.53 19.26
C PRO A 145 -1.46 -0.78 17.87
N VAL A 146 -2.30 -0.53 16.86
CA VAL A 146 -1.85 -0.43 15.47
C VAL A 146 -1.35 1.00 15.22
N TYR A 147 -0.16 1.12 14.64
CA TYR A 147 0.45 2.41 14.35
C TYR A 147 0.07 2.92 12.96
N CYS A 148 0.06 4.24 12.80
CA CYS A 148 -0.12 4.87 11.51
C CYS A 148 1.07 4.60 10.57
N PRO A 149 0.85 4.55 9.26
CA PRO A 149 1.93 4.57 8.27
C PRO A 149 2.84 5.78 8.49
N SER A 150 4.13 5.60 8.21
CA SER A 150 5.21 6.53 8.62
C SER A 150 5.21 7.87 7.87
N GLU A 151 4.26 8.12 6.96
CA GLU A 151 4.24 9.27 6.03
C GLU A 151 3.18 10.34 6.38
N MET A 152 2.91 10.57 7.67
CA MET A 152 1.96 11.62 8.11
C MET A 152 2.63 12.95 8.53
N ASP A 153 3.87 13.21 8.11
CA ASP A 153 4.55 14.50 8.31
C ASP A 153 4.18 15.54 7.25
#